data_AF-X1R3M2-F1
#
_entry.id   AF-X1R3M2-F1
#
_cell.length_a   1.000
_cell.length_b   1.000
_cell.length_c   1.000
_cell.angle_alpha   90.00
_cell.angle_beta   90.00
_cell.angle_gamma   90.00
#
_symmetry.space_group_name_H-M   'P 1'
#
loop_
_entity.id
_entity.type
_entity.pdbx_description
1 polymer ?
#
loop_
_entity_poly.entity_id
_entity_poly.type
_entity_poly.pdbx_seq_one_letter_code
_entity_poly.pdbx_strand_id
1 'polypeptide(L)'
;GHKNKLTFSKIGTINCRGLNNRVRKNKIKGIILKRSQTGRWFANIQVENTPIILPKTDKSVGIDVGVSSFVVDSDGRMVENPKNIDKQLKRIKITHRTLSRKKKGSKNWLKAKLQLAKLLAQVTNQRKDFLHKVSRFYVNVYDLICAEDLNIKGLTKKGNKKNKRSRTLHRNILDASWGQFFNYLSYKAVNADKKVVKVHPKCTTQECSRCGRIVKKNLSGRIHLCPYCDLKLDRDYNASINILKRGTGCASILVENRPLFTITASAFVSGQVFSMNQETSSLR
;
A
#
# COMPACT_ATOMS: atom_id res chain seq x y z
N GLY A 1 -20.71 -9.62 -25.27
CA GLY A 1 -20.74 -8.33 -24.55
C GLY A 1 -21.95 -8.25 -23.65
N HIS A 2 -21.79 -8.42 -22.33
CA HIS A 2 -22.92 -8.39 -21.40
C HIS A 2 -23.32 -6.94 -21.08
N LYS A 3 -24.57 -6.58 -21.38
CA LYS A 3 -25.17 -5.28 -21.03
C LYS A 3 -25.20 -5.15 -19.50
N ASN A 4 -24.27 -4.39 -18.94
CA ASN A 4 -24.24 -4.04 -17.52
C ASN A 4 -25.28 -2.95 -17.26
N LYS A 5 -26.47 -3.35 -16.81
CA LYS A 5 -27.59 -2.44 -16.51
C LYS A 5 -27.93 -2.51 -15.02
N LEU A 6 -28.30 -1.37 -14.44
CA LEU A 6 -28.90 -1.28 -13.11
C LEU A 6 -30.28 -0.67 -13.26
N THR A 7 -31.29 -1.31 -12.69
CA THR A 7 -32.68 -0.83 -12.73
C THR A 7 -33.06 -0.33 -11.35
N PHE A 8 -33.57 0.89 -11.30
CA PHE A 8 -34.03 1.56 -10.08
C PHE A 8 -35.52 1.86 -10.19
N SER A 9 -36.27 1.67 -9.11
CA SER A 9 -37.74 1.83 -9.11
C SER A 9 -38.22 3.21 -9.57
N LYS A 10 -37.48 4.28 -9.29
CA LYS A 10 -37.86 5.67 -9.61
C LYS A 10 -37.02 6.34 -10.71
N ILE A 11 -35.94 5.71 -11.16
CA ILE A 11 -34.99 6.30 -12.12
C ILE A 11 -34.98 5.51 -13.44
N GLY A 12 -35.51 4.28 -13.43
CA GLY A 12 -35.46 3.39 -14.58
C GLY A 12 -34.12 2.70 -14.72
N THR A 13 -33.80 2.29 -15.95
CA THR A 13 -32.65 1.43 -16.23
C THR A 13 -31.46 2.24 -16.76
N ILE A 14 -30.33 2.16 -16.06
CA ILE A 14 -29.10 2.89 -16.39
C ILE A 14 -27.99 1.92 -16.79
N ASN A 15 -27.32 2.20 -17.91
CA ASN A 15 -26.11 1.49 -18.30
C ASN A 15 -24.96 1.84 -17.36
N CYS A 16 -24.30 0.83 -16.81
CA CYS A 16 -23.21 0.96 -15.86
C CYS A 16 -21.94 0.27 -16.40
N ARG A 17 -20.76 0.79 -16.06
CA ARG A 17 -19.47 0.14 -16.37
C ARG A 17 -18.92 -0.51 -15.10
N GLY A 18 -18.27 -1.67 -15.24
CA GLY A 18 -17.57 -2.32 -14.13
C GLY A 18 -18.45 -3.11 -13.17
N LEU A 19 -19.66 -3.49 -13.56
CA LEU A 19 -20.46 -4.45 -12.78
C LEU A 19 -19.76 -5.82 -12.85
N ASN A 20 -19.26 -6.29 -11.71
CA ASN A 20 -18.51 -7.54 -11.62
C ASN A 20 -19.41 -8.72 -11.22
N ASN A 21 -18.89 -9.95 -11.35
CA ASN A 21 -19.64 -11.16 -11.02
C ASN A 21 -19.99 -11.27 -9.52
N ARG A 22 -19.24 -10.63 -8.63
CA ARG A 22 -19.57 -10.63 -7.19
C ARG A 22 -20.88 -9.89 -6.93
N VAL A 23 -21.16 -8.83 -7.66
CA VAL A 23 -22.45 -8.15 -7.53
C VAL A 23 -23.60 -9.01 -8.07
N ARG A 24 -23.35 -9.77 -9.14
CA ARG A 24 -24.39 -10.59 -9.80
C ARG A 24 -24.75 -11.85 -9.03
N LYS A 25 -23.76 -12.47 -8.38
CA LYS A 25 -23.92 -13.77 -7.71
C LYS A 25 -24.42 -13.66 -6.27
N ASN A 26 -24.38 -12.47 -5.68
CA ASN A 26 -24.66 -12.28 -4.27
C ASN A 26 -25.89 -11.39 -4.05
N LYS A 27 -26.51 -11.55 -2.88
CA LYS A 27 -27.64 -10.72 -2.44
C LYS A 27 -27.20 -9.27 -2.25
N ILE A 28 -27.88 -8.35 -2.94
CA ILE A 28 -27.68 -6.90 -2.80
C ILE A 28 -28.41 -6.42 -1.55
N LYS A 29 -27.70 -5.78 -0.62
CA LYS A 29 -28.28 -5.19 0.61
C LYS A 29 -28.60 -3.70 0.44
N GLY A 30 -27.89 -3.00 -0.44
CA GLY A 30 -28.10 -1.58 -0.65
C GLY A 30 -27.31 -1.01 -1.82
N ILE A 31 -27.77 0.12 -2.34
CA ILE A 31 -27.09 0.84 -3.42
C ILE A 31 -27.06 2.33 -3.05
N ILE A 32 -25.86 2.92 -3.06
CA ILE A 32 -25.65 4.35 -2.83
C ILE A 32 -25.14 4.99 -4.11
N LEU A 33 -25.93 5.91 -4.67
CA LEU A 33 -25.53 6.74 -5.81
C LEU A 33 -24.72 7.94 -5.32
N LYS A 34 -23.52 8.12 -5.86
CA LYS A 34 -22.62 9.22 -5.51
C LYS A 34 -22.10 9.92 -6.76
N ARG A 35 -22.22 11.25 -6.79
CA ARG A 35 -21.57 12.09 -7.79
C ARG A 35 -20.20 12.54 -7.30
N SER A 36 -19.16 12.31 -8.09
CA SER A 36 -17.81 12.79 -7.78
C SER A 36 -17.65 14.28 -8.12
N GLN A 37 -16.60 14.89 -7.59
CA GLN A 37 -16.19 16.26 -7.94
C GLN A 37 -15.79 16.40 -9.43
N THR A 38 -15.52 15.29 -10.12
CA THR A 38 -15.26 15.27 -11.56
C THR A 38 -16.53 15.22 -12.40
N GLY A 39 -17.71 15.16 -11.77
CA GLY A 39 -19.02 15.06 -12.42
C GLY A 39 -19.44 13.63 -12.76
N ARG A 40 -18.62 12.62 -12.45
CA ARG A 40 -18.92 11.20 -12.71
C ARG A 40 -19.87 10.65 -11.65
N TRP A 41 -20.80 9.82 -12.07
CA TRP A 41 -21.68 9.07 -11.17
C TRP A 41 -21.10 7.69 -10.87
N PHE A 42 -21.23 7.26 -9.61
CA PHE A 42 -20.84 5.95 -9.12
C PHE A 42 -22.01 5.33 -8.38
N ALA A 43 -22.30 4.06 -8.66
CA ALA A 43 -23.19 3.24 -7.85
C ALA A 43 -22.34 2.37 -6.93
N ASN A 44 -22.37 2.64 -5.63
CA ASN A 44 -21.71 1.81 -4.62
C ASN A 44 -22.72 0.75 -4.17
N ILE A 45 -22.51 -0.48 -4.62
CA ILE A 45 -23.41 -1.60 -4.37
C ILE A 45 -22.86 -2.40 -3.20
N GLN A 46 -23.64 -2.50 -2.13
CA GLN A 46 -23.34 -3.33 -0.97
C GLN A 46 -23.95 -4.70 -1.20
N VAL A 47 -23.12 -5.73 -1.15
CA VAL A 47 -23.54 -7.12 -1.31
C VAL A 47 -23.14 -7.92 -0.08
N GLU A 48 -23.97 -8.90 0.26
CA GLU A 48 -23.58 -9.97 1.16
C GLU A 48 -22.43 -10.74 0.51
N ASN A 49 -21.33 -10.94 1.21
CA ASN A 49 -20.17 -11.61 0.63
C ASN A 49 -19.67 -12.66 1.59
N THR A 50 -19.62 -13.90 1.12
CA THR A 50 -18.89 -14.97 1.79
C THR A 50 -17.39 -14.77 1.56
N PRO A 51 -16.55 -14.93 2.59
CA PRO A 51 -15.09 -14.96 2.42
C PRO A 51 -14.68 -15.96 1.34
N ILE A 52 -13.66 -15.62 0.55
CA ILE A 52 -13.08 -16.51 -0.47
C ILE A 52 -11.78 -17.02 0.10
N ILE A 53 -11.85 -18.18 0.76
CA ILE A 53 -10.69 -18.85 1.36
C ILE A 53 -9.68 -19.18 0.25
N LEU A 54 -8.42 -18.82 0.47
CA LEU A 54 -7.32 -19.22 -0.41
C LEU A 54 -6.58 -20.42 0.20
N PRO A 55 -6.02 -21.33 -0.63
CA PRO A 55 -5.19 -22.44 -0.14
C PRO A 55 -4.09 -21.95 0.80
N LYS A 56 -3.81 -22.70 1.87
CA LYS A 56 -2.69 -22.40 2.78
C LYS A 56 -1.38 -22.57 2.02
N THR A 57 -0.47 -21.63 2.26
CA THR A 57 0.89 -21.64 1.70
C THR A 57 1.94 -22.00 2.74
N ASP A 58 1.59 -21.98 4.02
CA ASP A 58 2.47 -22.15 5.18
C ASP A 58 3.64 -21.14 5.22
N LYS A 59 3.53 -20.07 4.41
CA LYS A 59 4.53 -19.00 4.34
C LYS A 59 4.16 -17.84 5.26
N SER A 60 5.17 -17.33 5.95
CA SER A 60 5.08 -16.15 6.81
C SER A 60 6.06 -15.08 6.36
N VAL A 61 5.70 -13.80 6.46
CA VAL A 61 6.57 -12.70 6.06
C VAL A 61 6.51 -11.53 7.02
N GLY A 62 7.65 -10.92 7.31
CA GLY A 62 7.73 -9.62 7.97
C GLY A 62 7.88 -8.52 6.94
N ILE A 63 7.12 -7.43 7.08
CA ILE A 63 7.20 -6.26 6.21
C ILE A 63 7.56 -5.00 7.00
N ASP A 64 8.64 -4.34 6.60
CA ASP A 64 8.98 -2.98 7.02
C ASP A 64 8.48 -1.98 5.98
N VAL A 65 7.85 -0.89 6.41
CA VAL A 65 7.24 0.11 5.51
C VAL A 65 7.98 1.44 5.57
N GLY A 66 8.27 2.01 4.41
CA GLY A 66 9.15 3.17 4.29
C GLY A 66 8.69 4.24 3.30
N VAL A 67 9.35 5.40 3.35
CA VAL A 67 9.18 6.49 2.37
C VAL A 67 10.20 6.42 1.23
N SER A 68 11.30 5.67 1.43
CA SER A 68 12.34 5.44 0.44
C SER A 68 11.91 4.31 -0.50
N SER A 69 11.81 3.09 0.03
CA SER A 69 11.07 1.96 -0.50
C SER A 69 9.69 1.92 0.18
N PHE A 70 8.66 1.42 -0.52
CA PHE A 70 7.33 1.29 0.05
C PHE A 70 7.25 0.17 1.08
N VAL A 71 7.81 -0.99 0.73
CA VAL A 71 7.94 -2.18 1.58
C VAL A 71 9.33 -2.78 1.38
N VAL A 72 9.96 -3.25 2.46
CA VAL A 72 11.05 -4.24 2.42
C VAL A 72 10.58 -5.45 3.21
N ASP A 73 10.66 -6.64 2.62
CA ASP A 73 10.15 -7.86 3.24
C ASP A 73 11.25 -8.84 3.66
N SER A 74 10.91 -9.80 4.52
CA SER A 74 11.86 -10.77 5.09
C SER A 74 12.34 -11.83 4.11
N ASP A 75 11.77 -11.89 2.90
CA ASP A 75 12.24 -12.75 1.82
C ASP A 75 13.28 -12.03 0.93
N GLY A 76 13.62 -10.78 1.26
CA GLY A 76 14.61 -9.99 0.56
C GLY A 76 14.06 -9.22 -0.65
N ARG A 77 12.74 -8.98 -0.73
CA ARG A 77 12.15 -8.12 -1.76
C ARG A 77 12.03 -6.69 -1.27
N MET A 78 12.27 -5.74 -2.17
CA MET A 78 12.09 -4.32 -1.95
C MET A 78 11.10 -3.75 -2.96
N VAL A 79 9.94 -3.30 -2.49
CA VAL A 79 8.92 -2.66 -3.33
C VAL A 79 9.18 -1.16 -3.43
N GLU A 80 9.27 -0.64 -4.65
CA GLU A 80 9.45 0.79 -4.90
C GLU A 80 8.26 1.62 -4.40
N ASN A 81 8.52 2.81 -3.84
CA ASN A 81 7.47 3.78 -3.57
C ASN A 81 7.17 4.63 -4.82
N PRO A 82 5.95 4.56 -5.40
CA PRO A 82 5.62 5.25 -6.63
C PRO A 82 5.64 6.78 -6.54
N LYS A 83 5.54 7.35 -5.32
CA LYS A 83 5.58 8.80 -5.07
C LYS A 83 4.61 9.59 -5.96
N ASN A 84 3.36 9.11 -6.05
CA ASN A 84 2.35 9.59 -7.00
C ASN A 84 2.03 11.08 -6.83
N ILE A 85 1.91 11.57 -5.59
CA ILE A 85 1.67 12.99 -5.32
C ILE A 85 2.91 13.81 -5.69
N ASP A 86 4.09 13.34 -5.29
CA ASP A 86 5.35 14.05 -5.53
C ASP A 86 5.61 14.26 -7.03
N LYS A 87 5.37 13.23 -7.86
CA LYS A 87 5.49 13.31 -9.33
C LYS A 87 4.56 14.37 -9.95
N GLN A 88 3.38 14.58 -9.38
CA GLN A 88 2.38 15.54 -9.89
C GLN A 88 2.36 16.88 -9.14
N LEU A 89 3.24 17.07 -8.16
CA LEU A 89 3.17 18.18 -7.21
C LEU A 89 3.24 19.56 -7.88
N LYS A 90 4.12 19.72 -8.88
CA LYS A 90 4.25 20.98 -9.64
C LYS A 90 2.93 21.32 -10.33
N ARG A 91 2.33 20.34 -11.01
CA ARG A 91 1.05 20.49 -11.72
C ARG A 91 -0.08 20.81 -10.76
N ILE A 92 -0.18 20.07 -9.64
CA ILE A 92 -1.17 20.30 -8.59
C ILE A 92 -1.07 21.75 -8.06
N LYS A 93 0.14 22.23 -7.73
CA LYS A 93 0.36 23.61 -7.25
C LYS A 93 -0.08 24.66 -8.27
N ILE A 94 0.28 24.48 -9.54
CA ILE A 94 -0.11 25.39 -10.61
C ILE A 94 -1.64 25.43 -10.74
N THR A 95 -2.30 24.28 -10.81
CA THR A 95 -3.77 24.22 -10.95
C THR A 95 -4.49 24.80 -9.72
N HIS A 96 -3.98 24.57 -8.51
CA HIS A 96 -4.49 25.23 -7.30
C HIS A 96 -4.37 26.75 -7.37
N ARG A 97 -3.21 27.28 -7.76
CA ARG A 97 -2.96 28.74 -7.89
C ARG A 97 -3.84 29.36 -8.98
N THR A 98 -4.04 28.65 -10.09
CA THR A 98 -4.95 29.10 -11.15
C THR A 98 -6.38 29.18 -10.62
N LEU A 99 -6.86 28.15 -9.92
CA LEU A 99 -8.21 28.15 -9.35
C LEU A 99 -8.41 29.30 -8.35
N SER A 100 -7.45 29.53 -7.44
CA SER A 100 -7.56 30.55 -6.40
C SER A 100 -7.62 31.98 -6.95
N ARG A 101 -7.07 32.21 -8.14
CA ARG A 101 -7.09 33.51 -8.84
C ARG A 101 -8.38 33.77 -9.63
N LYS A 102 -9.28 32.79 -9.79
CA LYS A 102 -10.54 32.98 -10.52
C LYS A 102 -11.67 33.40 -9.58
N LYS A 103 -12.54 34.32 -10.04
CA LYS A 103 -13.76 34.71 -9.32
C LYS A 103 -14.63 33.49 -9.05
N LYS A 104 -14.84 33.17 -7.76
CA LYS A 104 -15.66 32.03 -7.31
C LYS A 104 -17.04 32.09 -7.98
N GLY A 105 -17.53 30.94 -8.47
CA GLY A 105 -18.82 30.84 -9.17
C GLY A 105 -18.80 31.20 -10.66
N SER A 106 -17.78 31.89 -11.16
CA SER A 106 -17.69 32.18 -12.60
C SER A 106 -17.53 30.91 -13.46
N LYS A 107 -17.94 30.96 -14.74
CA LYS A 107 -17.75 29.87 -15.70
C LYS A 107 -16.27 29.40 -15.76
N ASN A 108 -15.33 30.34 -15.69
CA ASN A 108 -13.89 30.05 -15.69
C ASN A 108 -13.42 29.38 -14.39
N TRP A 109 -13.98 29.78 -13.23
CA TRP A 109 -13.71 29.11 -11.96
C TRP A 109 -14.23 27.67 -11.95
N LEU A 110 -15.42 27.42 -12.48
CA LEU A 110 -15.98 26.07 -12.59
C LEU A 110 -15.11 25.17 -13.47
N LYS A 111 -14.64 25.68 -14.62
CA LYS A 111 -13.68 24.97 -15.50
C LYS A 111 -12.38 24.61 -14.76
N ALA A 112 -11.78 25.58 -14.07
CA ALA A 112 -10.55 25.36 -13.30
C ALA A 112 -10.74 24.36 -12.14
N LYS A 113 -11.89 24.43 -11.45
CA LYS A 113 -12.25 23.51 -10.36
C LYS A 113 -12.37 22.07 -10.87
N LEU A 114 -13.01 21.89 -12.03
CA LEU A 114 -13.14 20.57 -12.66
C LEU A 114 -11.78 20.01 -13.06
N GLN A 115 -10.88 20.84 -13.60
CA GLN A 115 -9.52 20.43 -13.96
C GLN A 115 -8.73 19.96 -12.72
N LEU A 116 -8.81 20.72 -11.63
CA LEU A 116 -8.19 20.33 -10.36
C LEU A 116 -8.76 19.00 -9.84
N ALA A 117 -10.09 18.86 -9.85
CA ALA A 117 -10.75 17.63 -9.41
C ALA A 117 -10.33 16.41 -10.24
N LYS A 118 -10.18 16.56 -11.55
CA LYS A 118 -9.70 15.49 -12.45
C LYS A 118 -8.27 15.09 -12.12
N LEU A 119 -7.37 16.05 -11.91
CA LEU A 119 -5.98 15.79 -11.54
C LEU A 119 -5.86 15.06 -10.20
N LEU A 120 -6.57 15.55 -9.17
CA LEU A 120 -6.56 14.92 -7.84
C LEU A 120 -7.18 13.52 -7.86
N ALA A 121 -8.24 13.32 -8.66
CA ALA A 121 -8.85 12.00 -8.84
C ALA A 121 -7.88 11.01 -9.52
N GLN A 122 -7.12 11.46 -10.51
CA GLN A 122 -6.11 10.64 -11.18
C GLN A 122 -5.02 10.17 -10.19
N VAL A 123 -4.43 11.09 -9.43
CA VAL A 123 -3.41 10.77 -8.42
C VAL A 123 -3.95 9.82 -7.35
N THR A 124 -5.18 10.08 -6.88
CA THR A 124 -5.84 9.22 -5.89
C THR A 124 -6.06 7.80 -6.43
N ASN A 125 -6.49 7.68 -7.69
CA ASN A 125 -6.74 6.39 -8.32
C ASN A 125 -5.45 5.61 -8.56
N GLN A 126 -4.38 6.26 -9.04
CA GLN A 126 -3.06 5.63 -9.21
C GLN A 126 -2.52 5.09 -7.89
N ARG A 127 -2.61 5.88 -6.81
CA ARG A 127 -2.21 5.43 -5.48
C ARG A 127 -3.06 4.25 -5.00
N LYS A 128 -4.39 4.33 -5.13
CA LYS A 128 -5.28 3.23 -4.74
C LYS A 128 -4.98 1.95 -5.50
N ASP A 129 -4.75 2.05 -6.81
CA ASP A 129 -4.44 0.91 -7.67
C ASP A 129 -3.17 0.19 -7.19
N PHE A 130 -2.08 0.94 -7.01
CA PHE A 130 -0.84 0.42 -6.44
C PHE A 130 -1.07 -0.26 -5.08
N LEU A 131 -1.73 0.42 -4.14
CA LEU A 131 -1.99 -0.13 -2.80
C LEU A 131 -2.85 -1.41 -2.85
N HIS A 132 -3.85 -1.47 -3.74
CA HIS A 132 -4.66 -2.68 -3.90
C HIS A 132 -3.84 -3.83 -4.48
N LYS A 133 -2.93 -3.58 -5.42
CA LYS A 133 -2.13 -4.64 -6.03
C LYS A 133 -1.07 -5.16 -5.08
N VAL A 134 -0.34 -4.29 -4.40
CA VAL A 134 0.65 -4.69 -3.38
C VAL A 134 -0.01 -5.48 -2.23
N SER A 135 -1.12 -4.98 -1.66
CA SER A 135 -1.81 -5.72 -0.60
C SER A 135 -2.40 -7.06 -1.06
N ARG A 136 -2.79 -7.17 -2.35
CA ARG A 136 -3.29 -8.44 -2.90
C ARG A 136 -2.15 -9.44 -3.10
N PHE A 137 -0.99 -8.98 -3.54
CA PHE A 137 0.20 -9.82 -3.68
C PHE A 137 0.56 -10.49 -2.35
N TYR A 138 0.72 -9.72 -1.27
CA TYR A 138 1.08 -10.30 0.03
C TYR A 138 0.03 -11.31 0.53
N VAL A 139 -1.26 -11.03 0.38
CA VAL A 139 -2.34 -11.95 0.80
C VAL A 139 -2.41 -13.23 -0.05
N ASN A 140 -2.00 -13.16 -1.32
CA ASN A 140 -1.98 -14.33 -2.20
C ASN A 140 -0.78 -15.25 -1.90
N VAL A 141 0.33 -14.70 -1.41
CA VAL A 141 1.60 -15.43 -1.25
C VAL A 141 1.77 -15.97 0.18
N TYR A 142 1.27 -15.26 1.20
CA TYR A 142 1.55 -15.56 2.61
C TYR A 142 0.28 -15.80 3.44
N ASP A 143 0.39 -16.74 4.37
CA ASP A 143 -0.62 -17.06 5.38
C ASP A 143 -0.56 -16.12 6.57
N LEU A 144 0.64 -15.66 6.91
CA LEU A 144 0.89 -14.74 8.01
C LEU A 144 1.75 -13.57 7.53
N ILE A 145 1.25 -12.35 7.76
CA ILE A 145 1.94 -11.11 7.38
C ILE A 145 2.14 -10.27 8.64
N CYS A 146 3.38 -10.18 9.08
CA CYS A 146 3.79 -9.41 10.26
C CYS A 146 4.21 -8.00 9.83
N ALA A 147 3.74 -6.99 10.55
CA ALA A 147 4.09 -5.60 10.28
C ALA A 147 4.19 -4.81 11.58
N GLU A 148 4.95 -3.73 11.59
CA GLU A 148 4.98 -2.84 12.75
C GLU A 148 3.63 -2.18 13.02
N ASP A 149 3.31 -2.03 14.32
CA ASP A 149 2.24 -1.16 14.79
C ASP A 149 2.71 0.29 14.86
N LEU A 150 2.87 0.90 13.69
CA LEU A 150 3.29 2.29 13.57
C LEU A 150 2.16 3.24 14.02
N ASN A 151 2.49 4.19 14.89
CA ASN A 151 1.65 5.34 15.17
C ASN A 151 1.65 6.32 13.98
N ILE A 152 0.97 5.94 12.90
CA ILE A 152 0.89 6.72 11.65
C ILE A 152 0.30 8.11 11.89
N LYS A 153 -0.67 8.23 12.81
CA LYS A 153 -1.23 9.53 13.20
C LYS A 153 -0.16 10.42 13.83
N GLY A 154 0.66 9.88 14.73
CA GLY A 154 1.82 10.57 15.30
C GLY A 154 2.84 10.99 14.24
N LEU A 155 3.19 10.09 13.32
CA LEU A 155 4.13 10.35 12.22
C LEU A 155 3.66 11.41 11.21
N THR A 156 2.34 11.66 11.15
CA THR A 156 1.73 12.65 10.25
C THR A 156 1.31 13.94 10.96
N LYS A 157 1.46 14.03 12.29
CA LYS A 157 1.29 15.31 13.01
C LYS A 157 2.31 16.30 12.46
N LYS A 158 1.87 17.55 12.23
CA LYS A 158 2.73 18.60 11.71
C LYS A 158 3.86 18.89 12.71
N GLY A 159 5.04 18.30 12.50
CA GLY A 159 6.28 18.75 13.10
C GLY A 159 6.63 20.19 12.71
N ASN A 160 7.80 20.69 13.13
CA ASN A 160 8.19 22.09 12.96
C ASN A 160 8.04 22.57 11.49
N LYS A 161 6.99 23.36 11.23
CA LYS A 161 6.62 23.85 9.89
C LYS A 161 7.71 24.72 9.25
N LYS A 162 8.66 25.24 10.02
CA LYS A 162 9.79 26.04 9.52
C LYS A 162 10.85 25.16 8.84
N ASN A 163 10.98 23.89 9.23
CA ASN A 163 11.98 22.97 8.65
C ASN A 163 11.48 22.35 7.33
N LYS A 164 12.20 22.62 6.23
CA LYS A 164 11.91 22.09 4.89
C LYS A 164 11.99 20.57 4.81
N ARG A 165 12.95 19.93 5.49
CA ARG A 165 13.12 18.47 5.51
C ARG A 165 11.94 17.79 6.20
N SER A 166 11.52 18.30 7.36
CA SER A 166 10.35 17.79 8.10
C SER A 166 9.06 17.87 7.28
N ARG A 167 8.85 18.99 6.57
CA ARG A 167 7.68 19.16 5.69
C ARG A 167 7.65 18.18 4.51
N THR A 168 8.81 17.91 3.90
CA THR A 168 8.93 16.91 2.83
C THR A 168 8.68 15.50 3.36
N LEU A 169 9.24 15.15 4.52
CA LEU A 169 9.01 13.85 5.14
C LEU A 169 7.51 13.60 5.41
N HIS A 170 6.80 14.54 6.06
CA HIS A 170 5.36 14.38 6.29
C HIS A 170 4.58 14.21 5.00
N ARG A 171 4.94 14.96 3.95
CA ARG A 171 4.28 14.83 2.64
C ARG A 171 4.50 13.45 2.06
N ASN A 172 5.72 12.91 2.16
CA ASN A 172 6.04 11.58 1.64
C ASN A 172 5.33 10.47 2.42
N ILE A 173 5.18 10.63 3.74
CA ILE A 173 4.40 9.71 4.58
C ILE A 173 2.92 9.73 4.16
N LEU A 174 2.35 10.92 3.96
CA LEU A 174 0.97 11.07 3.49
C LEU A 174 0.78 10.52 2.06
N ASP A 175 1.78 10.67 1.19
CA ASP A 175 1.76 10.10 -0.16
C ASP A 175 1.80 8.56 -0.12
N ALA A 176 2.67 7.98 0.72
CA ALA A 176 2.76 6.54 0.91
C ALA A 176 1.45 5.90 1.42
N SER A 177 0.69 6.62 2.27
CA SER A 177 -0.65 6.19 2.70
C SER A 177 -0.68 4.80 3.37
N TRP A 178 0.29 4.50 4.25
CA TRP A 178 0.39 3.20 4.93
C TRP A 178 -0.87 2.80 5.71
N GLY A 179 -1.61 3.75 6.28
CA GLY A 179 -2.86 3.44 6.97
C GLY A 179 -3.91 2.83 6.02
N GLN A 180 -3.98 3.33 4.78
CA GLN A 180 -4.84 2.76 3.75
C GLN A 180 -4.31 1.40 3.27
N PHE A 181 -3.00 1.24 3.16
CA PHE A 181 -2.37 -0.03 2.84
C PHE A 181 -2.70 -1.12 3.87
N PHE A 182 -2.52 -0.85 5.16
CA PHE A 182 -2.82 -1.82 6.22
C PHE A 182 -4.31 -2.13 6.32
N ASN A 183 -5.18 -1.15 6.09
CA ASN A 183 -6.62 -1.41 5.96
C ASN A 183 -6.87 -2.42 4.81
N TYR A 184 -6.27 -2.17 3.63
CA TYR A 184 -6.42 -3.06 2.49
C TYR A 184 -5.87 -4.46 2.71
N LEU A 185 -4.72 -4.55 3.38
CA LEU A 185 -4.10 -5.80 3.76
C LEU A 185 -5.00 -6.58 4.72
N SER A 186 -5.51 -5.92 5.76
CA SER A 186 -6.31 -6.55 6.82
C SER A 186 -7.61 -7.15 6.30
N TYR A 187 -8.44 -6.37 5.59
CA TYR A 187 -9.72 -6.91 5.12
C TYR A 187 -9.52 -8.00 4.05
N LYS A 188 -8.47 -7.92 3.23
CA LYS A 188 -8.17 -8.95 2.23
C LYS A 188 -7.68 -10.24 2.86
N ALA A 189 -6.85 -10.13 3.90
CA ALA A 189 -6.35 -11.27 4.65
C ALA A 189 -7.51 -12.02 5.31
N VAL A 190 -8.39 -11.30 6.03
CA VAL A 190 -9.62 -11.89 6.62
C VAL A 190 -10.48 -12.56 5.55
N ASN A 191 -10.70 -11.89 4.41
CA ASN A 191 -11.49 -12.47 3.32
C ASN A 191 -10.83 -13.72 2.69
N ALA A 192 -9.53 -13.92 2.87
CA ALA A 192 -8.75 -15.02 2.29
C ALA A 192 -8.36 -16.10 3.31
N ASP A 193 -8.85 -16.01 4.56
CA ASP A 193 -8.43 -16.83 5.69
C ASP A 193 -6.90 -16.78 5.93
N LYS A 194 -6.36 -15.55 5.91
CA LYS A 194 -4.96 -15.22 6.20
C LYS A 194 -4.90 -14.26 7.39
N LYS A 195 -3.75 -14.16 8.05
CA LYS A 195 -3.56 -13.34 9.26
C LYS A 195 -2.60 -12.18 9.00
N VAL A 196 -2.94 -11.02 9.56
CA VAL A 196 -2.04 -9.87 9.65
C VAL A 196 -1.77 -9.61 11.13
N VAL A 197 -0.51 -9.68 11.53
CA VAL A 197 -0.08 -9.46 12.92
C VAL A 197 0.67 -8.16 13.03
N LYS A 198 0.27 -7.34 14.01
CA LYS A 198 0.93 -6.09 14.34
C LYS A 198 1.87 -6.30 15.51
N VAL A 199 3.14 -5.95 15.33
CA VAL A 199 4.19 -6.12 16.35
C VAL A 199 4.67 -4.77 16.86
N HIS A 200 5.17 -4.76 18.10
CA HIS A 200 5.70 -3.55 18.70
C HIS A 200 6.93 -3.03 17.92
N PRO A 201 6.98 -1.75 17.50
CA PRO A 201 8.02 -1.22 16.60
C PRO A 201 9.36 -0.92 17.28
N LYS A 202 9.44 -0.92 18.62
CA LYS A 202 10.64 -0.48 19.34
C LYS A 202 11.87 -1.32 18.98
N CYS A 203 12.94 -0.65 18.58
CA CYS A 203 14.26 -1.22 18.28
C CYS A 203 14.33 -2.23 17.13
N THR A 204 13.29 -2.45 16.34
CA THR A 204 13.30 -3.38 15.18
C THR A 204 14.45 -3.12 14.20
N THR A 205 14.76 -1.84 13.94
CA THR A 205 15.86 -1.42 13.06
C THR A 205 17.25 -1.46 13.72
N GLN A 206 17.32 -1.49 15.05
CA GLN A 206 18.55 -1.45 15.84
C GLN A 206 19.01 -2.84 16.27
N GLU A 207 18.06 -3.70 16.64
CA GLU A 207 18.30 -5.10 17.01
C GLU A 207 18.91 -5.86 15.83
N CYS A 208 19.98 -6.60 16.09
CA CYS A 208 20.59 -7.45 15.08
C CYS A 208 19.75 -8.69 14.86
N SER A 209 19.30 -8.89 13.62
CA SER A 209 18.54 -10.07 13.25
C SER A 209 19.33 -11.38 13.39
N ARG A 210 20.66 -11.36 13.44
CA ARG A 210 21.47 -12.55 13.71
C ARG A 210 21.66 -12.80 15.20
N CYS A 211 22.25 -11.85 15.93
CA CYS A 211 22.67 -12.07 17.32
C CYS A 211 21.77 -11.43 18.40
N GLY A 212 20.70 -10.73 18.03
CA GLY A 212 19.75 -10.10 18.95
C GLY A 212 20.27 -8.85 19.68
N ARG A 213 21.56 -8.52 19.58
CA ARG A 213 22.12 -7.34 20.27
C ARG A 213 21.67 -6.04 19.63
N ILE A 214 21.48 -5.02 20.46
CA ILE A 214 21.11 -3.67 20.02
C ILE A 214 22.33 -2.95 19.45
N VAL A 215 22.24 -2.58 18.18
CA VAL A 215 23.21 -1.70 17.52
C VAL A 215 22.57 -0.32 17.42
N LYS A 216 23.08 0.65 18.20
CA LYS A 216 22.59 2.04 18.14
C LYS A 216 22.95 2.67 16.80
N LYS A 217 22.00 3.36 16.16
CA LYS A 217 22.21 3.95 14.83
C LYS A 217 21.48 5.27 14.67
N ASN A 218 22.02 6.09 13.79
CA ASN A 218 21.39 7.32 13.32
C ASN A 218 20.39 6.99 12.21
N LEU A 219 19.34 7.81 12.06
CA LEU A 219 18.33 7.66 11.01
C LEU A 219 18.89 7.64 9.58
N SER A 220 20.09 8.20 9.36
CA SER A 220 20.79 8.23 8.07
C SER A 220 21.44 6.91 7.69
N GLY A 221 21.79 6.05 8.66
CA GLY A 221 22.42 4.76 8.39
C GLY A 221 21.46 3.84 7.65
N ARG A 222 21.81 3.44 6.42
CA ARG A 222 21.02 2.50 5.59
C ARG A 222 21.54 1.08 5.65
N ILE A 223 22.76 0.89 6.14
CA ILE A 223 23.37 -0.42 6.32
C ILE A 223 23.33 -0.75 7.81
N HIS A 224 22.83 -1.94 8.15
CA HIS A 224 23.03 -2.59 9.43
C HIS A 224 24.42 -3.21 9.43
N LEU A 225 25.34 -2.69 10.25
CA LEU A 225 26.64 -3.31 10.53
C LEU A 225 26.64 -3.70 12.01
N CYS A 226 26.65 -5.00 12.30
CA CYS A 226 26.68 -5.49 13.68
C CYS A 226 28.11 -5.68 14.16
N PRO A 227 28.58 -4.96 15.19
CA PRO A 227 29.94 -5.09 15.72
C PRO A 227 30.14 -6.36 16.58
N TYR A 228 29.09 -7.16 16.76
CA TYR A 228 29.11 -8.33 17.66
C TYR A 228 29.06 -9.67 16.92
N CYS A 229 28.69 -9.68 15.63
CA CYS A 229 28.56 -10.91 14.83
C CYS A 229 28.81 -10.69 13.34
N ASP A 230 29.38 -9.53 13.00
CA ASP A 230 29.76 -9.09 11.66
C ASP A 230 28.65 -9.12 10.60
N LEU A 231 27.39 -9.17 11.04
CA LEU A 231 26.25 -9.11 10.13
C LEU A 231 26.20 -7.74 9.45
N LYS A 232 26.34 -7.75 8.13
CA LYS A 232 26.16 -6.60 7.24
C LYS A 232 24.88 -6.76 6.43
N LEU A 233 23.83 -5.97 6.63
CA LEU A 233 22.58 -6.05 5.84
C LEU A 233 22.07 -4.66 5.47
N ASP A 234 21.12 -4.58 4.54
CA ASP A 234 20.24 -3.41 4.47
C ASP A 234 19.47 -3.26 5.81
N ARG A 235 19.32 -2.02 6.29
CA ARG A 235 18.68 -1.74 7.59
C ARG A 235 17.20 -2.14 7.59
N ASP A 236 16.49 -1.82 6.52
CA ASP A 236 15.05 -2.03 6.42
C ASP A 236 14.78 -3.55 6.23
N TYR A 237 15.69 -4.29 5.56
CA TYR A 237 15.67 -5.76 5.54
C TYR A 237 15.96 -6.40 6.90
N ASN A 238 16.96 -5.90 7.64
CA ASN A 238 17.17 -6.38 9.01
C ASN A 238 15.93 -6.15 9.89
N ALA A 239 15.25 -5.02 9.72
CA ALA A 239 14.02 -4.72 10.43
C ALA A 239 12.89 -5.68 10.06
N SER A 240 12.70 -5.98 8.75
CA SER A 240 11.67 -6.91 8.28
C SER A 240 11.84 -8.32 8.88
N ILE A 241 13.08 -8.79 9.01
CA ILE A 241 13.39 -10.06 9.69
C ILE A 241 13.02 -10.02 11.17
N ASN A 242 13.37 -8.95 11.90
CA ASN A 242 13.00 -8.81 13.31
C ASN A 242 11.48 -8.71 13.51
N ILE A 243 10.77 -8.07 12.58
CA ILE A 243 9.31 -7.98 12.56
C ILE A 243 8.70 -9.38 12.41
N LEU A 244 9.24 -10.20 11.50
CA LEU A 244 8.81 -11.58 11.33
C LEU A 244 9.04 -12.37 12.62
N LYS A 245 10.26 -12.34 13.17
CA LYS A 245 10.61 -13.02 14.42
C LYS A 245 9.66 -12.69 15.57
N ARG A 246 9.32 -11.41 15.75
CA ARG A 246 8.39 -10.98 16.80
C ARG A 246 6.96 -11.43 16.55
N GLY A 247 6.55 -11.54 15.29
CA GLY A 247 5.18 -11.91 14.95
C GLY A 247 4.94 -13.42 14.96
N THR A 248 5.96 -14.24 14.68
CA THR A 248 5.89 -15.70 14.75
C THR A 248 6.33 -16.28 16.09
N GLY A 249 7.18 -15.55 16.84
CA GLY A 249 7.88 -16.09 18.00
C GLY A 249 9.02 -17.06 17.64
N CYS A 250 9.29 -17.26 16.35
CA CYS A 250 10.31 -18.19 15.86
C CYS A 250 11.47 -17.45 15.20
N ALA A 251 12.66 -18.05 15.23
CA ALA A 251 13.80 -17.53 14.50
C ALA A 251 13.56 -17.63 12.98
N SER A 252 13.73 -16.51 12.26
CA SER A 252 13.77 -16.48 10.80
C SER A 252 15.17 -16.78 10.27
N ILE A 253 15.23 -17.53 9.16
CA ILE A 253 16.45 -17.76 8.38
C ILE A 253 16.71 -16.54 7.49
N LEU A 254 17.97 -16.12 7.38
CA LEU A 254 18.37 -15.05 6.47
C LEU A 254 18.38 -15.58 5.02
N VAL A 255 17.73 -14.86 4.11
CA VAL A 255 17.83 -15.15 2.67
C VAL A 255 19.08 -14.47 2.11
N GLU A 256 19.87 -15.18 1.29
CA GLU A 256 21.15 -14.72 0.71
C GLU A 256 21.01 -13.70 -0.44
N ASN A 257 19.83 -13.14 -0.67
CA ASN A 257 19.59 -12.19 -1.75
C ASN A 257 20.29 -10.84 -1.48
N ARG A 258 21.54 -10.71 -1.96
CA ARG A 258 22.29 -9.44 -1.97
C ARG A 258 22.81 -9.14 -3.39
N PRO A 259 22.38 -8.01 -4.01
CA PRO A 259 21.47 -6.99 -3.49
C PRO A 259 20.01 -7.48 -3.37
N LEU A 260 19.20 -6.75 -2.59
CA LEU A 260 17.76 -7.05 -2.46
C LEU A 260 17.05 -7.00 -3.82
N PHE A 261 16.11 -7.92 -4.03
CA PHE A 261 15.34 -7.96 -5.27
C PHE A 261 14.35 -6.81 -5.33
N THR A 262 14.60 -5.84 -6.21
CA THR A 262 13.77 -4.63 -6.32
C THR A 262 12.60 -4.84 -7.27
N ILE A 263 11.39 -4.68 -6.76
CA ILE A 263 10.16 -4.73 -7.54
C ILE A 263 9.68 -3.30 -7.77
N THR A 264 9.62 -2.91 -9.05
CA THR A 264 9.16 -1.57 -9.44
C THR A 264 7.66 -1.39 -9.15
N ALA A 265 7.25 -0.15 -8.89
CA ALA A 265 5.83 0.12 -8.71
C ALA A 265 5.03 -0.14 -10.00
N SER A 266 5.67 0.03 -11.16
CA SER A 266 5.08 -0.31 -12.46
C SER A 266 4.82 -1.81 -12.61
N ALA A 267 5.72 -2.68 -12.13
CA ALA A 267 5.51 -4.13 -12.18
C ALA A 267 4.24 -4.56 -11.42
N PHE A 268 3.98 -3.97 -10.25
CA PHE A 268 2.72 -4.18 -9.55
C PHE A 268 1.53 -3.69 -10.36
N VAL A 269 1.62 -2.52 -10.97
CA VAL A 269 0.53 -1.92 -11.75
C VAL A 269 0.25 -2.69 -13.05
N SER A 270 1.27 -3.20 -13.73
CA SER A 270 1.13 -4.00 -14.96
C SER A 270 0.73 -5.45 -14.69
N GLY A 271 0.81 -5.91 -13.43
CA GLY A 271 0.54 -7.31 -13.08
C GLY A 271 1.70 -8.26 -13.40
N GLN A 272 2.89 -7.71 -13.66
CA GLN A 272 4.11 -8.49 -13.96
C GLN A 272 4.79 -9.05 -12.70
N VAL A 273 4.25 -8.79 -11.51
CA VAL A 273 4.70 -9.45 -10.28
C VAL A 273 4.12 -10.86 -10.25
N PHE A 274 4.73 -11.76 -11.02
CA PHE A 274 4.46 -13.18 -10.92
C PHE A 274 4.91 -13.67 -9.53
N SER A 275 4.09 -14.52 -8.93
CA SER A 275 4.52 -15.35 -7.82
C SER A 275 5.70 -16.16 -8.32
N MET A 276 6.92 -15.88 -7.85
CA MET A 276 8.05 -16.80 -7.98
C MET A 276 7.64 -18.09 -7.24
N ASN A 277 7.04 -19.01 -7.97
CA ASN A 277 6.89 -20.39 -7.60
C ASN A 277 7.66 -21.20 -8.64
N GLN A 278 8.49 -22.11 -8.11
CA GLN A 278 8.99 -23.33 -8.76
C GLN A 278 10.19 -23.19 -9.70
N GLU A 279 11.38 -23.06 -9.10
CA GLU A 279 12.55 -23.83 -9.55
C GLU A 279 13.07 -24.68 -8.39
N THR A 280 12.33 -25.73 -8.08
CA THR A 280 12.93 -27.02 -7.75
C THR A 280 12.30 -28.03 -8.69
N SER A 281 12.75 -28.00 -9.96
CA SER A 281 12.67 -29.18 -10.80
C SER A 281 14.03 -29.84 -10.73
N SER A 282 14.03 -30.97 -10.03
CA SER A 282 14.96 -32.10 -10.17
C SER A 282 16.03 -31.94 -11.25
N LEU A 283 17.29 -31.81 -10.83
CA LEU A 283 18.39 -32.42 -11.56
C LEU A 283 18.72 -33.71 -10.84
N ARG A 284 18.52 -34.80 -11.60
CA ARG A 284 19.14 -36.10 -11.38
C ARG A 284 20.66 -35.98 -11.36
#